data_AF-A0A1Y3ARR5-F1
#
_entry.id   AF-A0A1Y3ARR5-F1
#
_cell.length_a   1.000
_cell.length_b   1.000
_cell.length_c   1.000
_cell.angle_alpha   90.00
_cell.angle_beta   90.00
_cell.angle_gamma   90.00
#
_symmetry.space_group_name_H-M   'P 1'
#
loop_
_entity.id
_entity.type
_entity.pdbx_description
1 polymer ?
#
loop_
_entity_poly.entity_id
_entity_poly.type
_entity_poly.pdbx_seq_one_letter_code
_entity_poly.pdbx_strand_id
1 'polypeptide(L)'
;MPPLAAFKSLQLDDEDRDWLLQNRSIHQPSFNMNSHPIAKKNEMQATMRMLFVQPSSDPLNFMERVRANKICLENCLLSGPTGSNHVFKINCIVRVLNVCFQKQVILRYTTNEWLTWTEVPATYVPNSNDGFSDKFAINFEMA
;
A
#
# COMPACT_ATOMS: atom_id res chain seq x y z
N MET A 1 3.26 13.59 25.18
CA MET A 1 3.56 12.32 25.88
C MET A 1 3.56 11.21 24.85
N PRO A 2 4.63 10.42 24.69
CA PRO A 2 4.59 9.24 23.82
C PRO A 2 3.60 8.21 24.38
N PRO A 3 3.00 7.35 23.54
CA PRO A 3 1.96 6.43 24.00
C PRO A 3 2.56 5.40 24.97
N LEU A 4 2.02 5.31 26.19
CA LEU A 4 2.40 4.31 27.21
C LEU A 4 2.17 2.85 26.75
N ALA A 5 1.55 2.63 25.59
CA ALA A 5 1.22 1.32 25.06
C ALA A 5 2.43 0.58 24.45
N ALA A 6 3.50 1.27 24.06
CA ALA A 6 4.59 0.68 23.27
C ALA A 6 5.53 -0.27 24.05
N PHE A 7 5.41 -0.34 25.39
CA PHE A 7 6.33 -1.10 26.24
C PHE A 7 5.64 -2.09 27.18
N LYS A 8 4.35 -2.38 26.98
CA LYS A 8 3.60 -3.28 27.87
C LYS A 8 4.10 -4.74 27.88
N SER A 9 4.93 -5.13 26.91
CA SER A 9 5.47 -6.48 26.77
C SER A 9 6.94 -6.61 27.18
N LEU A 10 7.62 -5.53 27.59
CA LEU A 10 8.91 -5.65 28.26
C LEU A 10 8.66 -5.95 29.75
N GLN A 11 8.90 -7.19 30.17
CA GLN A 11 9.10 -7.49 31.58
C GLN A 11 10.48 -6.96 31.96
N LEU A 12 10.52 -5.73 32.46
CA LEU A 12 11.71 -5.19 33.11
C LEU A 12 11.88 -5.92 34.43
N ASP A 13 13.07 -6.45 34.68
CA ASP A 13 13.41 -6.91 36.01
C ASP A 13 13.50 -5.71 36.98
N ASP A 14 13.55 -5.99 38.28
CA ASP A 14 13.53 -4.94 39.29
C ASP A 14 14.82 -4.09 39.26
N GLU A 15 15.94 -4.65 38.78
CA GLU A 15 17.20 -3.92 38.61
C GLU A 15 17.13 -2.89 37.48
N ASP A 16 16.58 -3.27 36.32
CA ASP A 16 16.37 -2.36 35.19
C ASP A 16 15.39 -1.23 35.56
N ARG A 17 14.37 -1.54 36.36
CA ARG A 17 13.43 -0.54 36.87
C ARG A 17 14.13 0.49 37.75
N ASP A 18 14.95 0.04 38.70
CA ASP A 18 15.67 0.93 39.61
C ASP A 18 16.70 1.77 38.87
N TRP A 19 17.41 1.19 37.90
CA TRP A 19 18.33 1.92 37.02
C TRP A 19 17.62 3.06 36.26
N LEU A 20 16.43 2.78 35.72
CA LEU A 20 15.62 3.80 35.00
C LEU A 20 15.13 4.91 35.93
N LEU A 21 14.77 4.58 37.18
CA LEU A 21 14.36 5.58 38.18
C LEU A 21 15.53 6.47 38.59
N GLN A 22 16.73 5.89 38.75
CA GLN A 22 17.94 6.62 39.11
C GLN A 22 18.39 7.60 38.01
N ASN A 23 18.28 7.20 36.74
CA ASN A 23 18.82 7.97 35.61
C ASN A 23 17.74 8.81 34.88
N ARG A 24 16.54 8.92 35.45
CA ARG A 24 15.37 9.60 34.85
C ARG A 24 15.65 11.05 34.45
N SER A 25 16.49 11.76 35.20
CA SER A 25 16.81 13.17 34.96
C SER A 25 17.80 13.38 33.80
N ILE A 26 18.56 12.36 33.43
CA ILE A 26 19.61 12.42 32.39
C ILE A 26 19.02 12.18 31.00
N HIS A 27 17.94 11.40 30.91
CA HIS A 27 17.31 11.00 29.66
C HIS A 27 15.99 11.73 29.34
N GLN A 28 15.67 12.83 30.04
CA GLN A 28 14.58 13.68 29.58
C GLN A 28 15.01 14.44 28.32
N PRO A 29 14.34 14.25 27.17
CA PRO A 29 14.58 15.08 26.01
C PRO A 29 14.26 16.54 26.38
N SER A 30 15.27 17.40 26.36
CA SER A 30 15.11 18.83 26.49
C SER A 30 14.46 19.38 25.22
N PHE A 31 13.13 19.53 25.25
CA PHE A 31 12.41 20.20 24.17
C PHE A 31 12.67 21.70 24.23
N ASN A 32 13.59 22.18 23.40
CA ASN A 32 13.77 23.61 23.17
C ASN A 32 12.55 24.16 22.40
N MET A 33 11.74 24.98 23.07
CA MET A 33 10.50 25.59 22.54
C MET A 33 10.74 26.82 21.67
N ASN A 34 11.98 27.11 21.26
CA ASN A 34 12.26 28.16 20.28
C ASN A 34 12.11 27.62 18.84
N SER A 35 10.87 27.29 18.44
CA SER A 35 10.57 27.07 17.03
C SER A 35 10.31 28.41 16.35
N HIS A 36 11.22 28.85 15.48
CA HIS A 36 10.87 29.82 14.43
C HIS A 36 9.60 29.34 13.71
N PRO A 37 8.65 30.22 13.34
CA PRO A 37 7.51 29.81 12.55
C PRO A 37 8.03 29.32 11.19
N ILE A 38 8.13 28.00 11.03
CA ILE A 38 8.26 27.38 9.72
C ILE A 38 7.01 27.80 8.97
N ALA A 39 7.17 28.69 8.00
CA ALA A 39 6.10 29.11 7.12
C ALA A 39 5.45 27.84 6.57
N LYS A 40 4.22 27.55 7.00
CA LYS A 40 3.40 26.50 6.41
C LYS A 40 3.12 26.96 4.99
N LYS A 41 3.95 26.52 4.04
CA LYS A 41 3.61 26.58 2.63
C LYS A 41 2.26 25.87 2.51
N ASN A 42 1.22 26.59 2.09
CA ASN A 42 -0.06 26.00 1.72
C ASN A 42 0.16 25.18 0.45
N GLU A 43 0.78 24.02 0.58
CA GLU A 43 0.87 23.04 -0.49
C GLU A 43 -0.49 22.35 -0.58
N MET A 44 -1.13 22.47 -1.74
CA MET A 44 -2.37 21.78 -2.06
C MET A 44 -2.12 20.28 -1.94
N GLN A 45 -2.67 19.64 -0.90
CA GLN A 45 -2.60 18.19 -0.75
C GLN A 45 -3.58 17.54 -1.74
N ALA A 46 -3.09 17.24 -2.95
CA ALA A 46 -3.82 16.37 -3.86
C ALA A 46 -3.96 14.98 -3.24
N THR A 47 -5.16 14.40 -3.29
CA THR A 47 -5.43 13.04 -2.83
C THR A 47 -6.12 12.25 -3.93
N MET A 48 -5.80 10.96 -4.03
CA MET A 48 -6.42 10.04 -4.98
C MET A 48 -7.02 8.87 -4.19
N ARG A 49 -8.23 8.46 -4.58
CA ARG A 49 -8.94 7.33 -3.95
C ARG A 49 -9.54 6.42 -4.99
N MET A 50 -9.67 5.14 -4.63
CA MET A 50 -10.49 4.22 -5.39
C MET A 50 -11.97 4.54 -5.25
N LEU A 51 -12.68 4.47 -6.37
CA LEU A 51 -14.13 4.62 -6.43
C LEU A 51 -14.86 3.29 -6.62
N PHE A 52 -14.15 2.18 -6.43
CA PHE A 52 -14.71 0.84 -6.45
C PHE A 52 -14.38 0.09 -5.15
N VAL A 53 -15.25 -0.86 -4.80
CA VAL A 53 -15.00 -1.80 -3.70
C VAL A 53 -13.98 -2.82 -4.16
N GLN A 54 -12.98 -3.11 -3.32
CA GLN A 54 -11.93 -4.08 -3.65
C GLN A 54 -12.58 -5.43 -4.03
N PRO A 55 -12.33 -5.96 -5.22
CA PRO A 55 -12.98 -7.19 -5.70
C PRO A 55 -12.85 -8.36 -4.73
N SER A 56 -11.70 -8.50 -4.05
CA SER A 56 -11.44 -9.54 -3.05
C SER A 56 -12.26 -9.43 -1.76
N SER A 57 -12.97 -8.32 -1.54
CA SER A 57 -13.84 -8.16 -0.36
C SER A 57 -15.07 -9.07 -0.37
N ASP A 58 -15.45 -9.60 -1.54
CA ASP A 58 -16.44 -10.69 -1.69
C ASP A 58 -15.77 -11.90 -2.37
N PRO A 59 -15.20 -12.84 -1.60
CA PRO A 59 -14.42 -13.94 -2.14
C PRO A 59 -15.23 -14.88 -3.04
N LEU A 60 -16.52 -15.10 -2.76
CA LEU A 60 -17.34 -16.02 -3.54
C LEU A 60 -17.63 -15.44 -4.93
N ASN A 61 -18.17 -14.22 -4.99
CA ASN A 61 -18.46 -13.57 -6.26
C ASN A 61 -17.16 -13.29 -7.05
N PHE A 62 -16.08 -12.94 -6.36
CA PHE A 62 -14.77 -12.76 -6.97
C PHE A 62 -14.27 -14.01 -7.70
N MET A 63 -14.30 -15.17 -7.05
CA MET A 63 -13.81 -16.41 -7.66
C MET A 63 -14.72 -16.89 -8.80
N GLU A 64 -16.03 -16.63 -8.73
CA GLU A 64 -16.95 -16.84 -9.86
C GLU A 64 -16.56 -15.98 -11.07
N ARG A 65 -16.24 -14.68 -10.86
CA ARG A 65 -15.75 -13.80 -11.94
C ARG A 65 -14.43 -14.28 -12.52
N VAL A 66 -13.49 -14.75 -11.69
CA VAL A 66 -12.23 -15.36 -12.18
C VAL A 66 -12.52 -16.57 -13.05
N ARG A 67 -13.47 -17.42 -12.65
CA ARG A 67 -13.87 -18.61 -13.43
C ARG A 67 -14.50 -18.23 -14.77
N ALA A 68 -15.47 -17.30 -14.75
CA ALA A 68 -16.25 -16.91 -15.91
C ALA A 68 -15.42 -16.11 -16.93
N ASN A 69 -14.66 -15.13 -16.46
CA ASN A 69 -13.92 -14.19 -17.30
C ASN A 69 -12.45 -14.60 -17.52
N LYS A 70 -11.99 -15.66 -16.85
CA LYS A 70 -10.58 -16.13 -16.83
C LYS A 70 -9.59 -15.16 -16.18
N ILE A 71 -10.04 -13.96 -15.83
CA ILE A 71 -9.23 -12.89 -15.23
C ILE A 71 -10.12 -11.97 -14.41
N CYS A 72 -9.63 -11.52 -13.25
CA CYS A 72 -10.29 -10.50 -12.45
C CYS A 72 -9.25 -9.72 -11.63
N LEU A 73 -9.42 -8.40 -11.51
CA LEU A 73 -8.69 -7.62 -10.51
C LEU A 73 -8.98 -8.22 -9.13
N GLU A 74 -7.95 -8.49 -8.33
CA GLU A 74 -8.08 -8.97 -6.95
C GLU A 74 -8.16 -7.77 -6.00
N ASN A 75 -7.15 -6.92 -6.05
CA ASN A 75 -7.09 -5.69 -5.27
C ASN A 75 -6.17 -4.67 -5.93
N CYS A 76 -6.28 -3.42 -5.52
CA CYS A 76 -5.32 -2.40 -5.90
C CYS A 76 -5.15 -1.33 -4.82
N LEU A 77 -3.90 -0.94 -4.61
CA LEU A 77 -3.43 -0.04 -3.56
C LEU A 77 -2.85 1.23 -4.18
N LEU A 78 -3.16 2.37 -3.57
CA LEU A 78 -2.60 3.66 -3.96
C LEU A 78 -1.65 4.17 -2.89
N SER A 79 -0.60 4.88 -3.32
CA SER A 79 0.32 5.58 -2.44
C SER A 79 0.77 6.89 -3.09
N GLY A 80 1.00 7.93 -2.28
CA GLY A 80 1.39 9.26 -2.75
C GLY A 80 0.41 10.36 -2.30
N PRO A 81 0.57 11.60 -2.80
CA PRO A 81 1.54 12.01 -3.83
C PRO A 81 2.99 11.95 -3.33
N THR A 82 3.93 11.55 -4.20
CA THR A 82 5.36 11.58 -3.89
C THR A 82 6.02 12.81 -4.53
N GLY A 83 6.67 13.64 -3.71
CA GLY A 83 7.39 14.83 -4.17
C GLY A 83 6.48 15.97 -4.66
N SER A 84 7.10 16.98 -5.29
CA SER A 84 6.41 18.18 -5.79
C SER A 84 5.55 17.96 -7.04
N ASN A 85 5.69 16.81 -7.70
CA ASN A 85 5.07 16.54 -9.00
C ASN A 85 3.75 15.77 -8.89
N HIS A 86 3.21 15.63 -7.68
CA HIS A 86 1.93 14.98 -7.40
C HIS A 86 1.78 13.56 -7.98
N VAL A 87 2.88 12.80 -8.04
CA VAL A 87 2.87 11.45 -8.61
C VAL A 87 2.28 10.44 -7.64
N PHE A 88 1.29 9.68 -8.10
CA PHE A 88 0.66 8.57 -7.38
C PHE A 88 1.18 7.23 -7.90
N LYS A 89 1.52 6.33 -6.97
CA LYS A 89 1.90 4.96 -7.26
C LYS A 89 0.69 4.06 -7.09
N ILE A 90 0.45 3.22 -8.09
CA ILE A 90 -0.68 2.30 -8.12
C ILE A 90 -0.12 0.89 -8.26
N ASN A 91 -0.43 0.02 -7.28
CA ASN A 91 -0.02 -1.37 -7.25
C ASN A 91 -1.26 -2.25 -7.24
N CYS A 92 -1.46 -3.04 -8.28
CA CYS A 92 -2.62 -3.90 -8.42
C CYS A 92 -2.20 -5.38 -8.49
N ILE A 93 -3.01 -6.25 -7.90
CA ILE A 93 -2.93 -7.70 -8.05
C ILE A 93 -4.11 -8.17 -8.88
N VAL A 94 -3.84 -8.99 -9.88
CA VAL A 94 -4.84 -9.59 -10.77
C VAL A 94 -4.78 -11.09 -10.65
N ARG A 95 -5.95 -11.73 -10.55
CA ARG A 95 -6.11 -13.17 -10.50
C ARG A 95 -6.47 -13.69 -11.88
N VAL A 96 -5.76 -14.71 -12.33
CA VAL A 96 -5.88 -15.27 -13.69
C VAL A 96 -6.12 -16.76 -13.58
N LEU A 97 -7.16 -17.26 -14.25
CA LEU A 97 -7.47 -18.68 -14.27
C LEU A 97 -6.32 -19.48 -14.90
N ASN A 98 -5.94 -20.59 -14.27
CA ASN A 98 -4.84 -21.42 -14.73
C ASN A 98 -5.28 -22.34 -15.89
N VAL A 99 -5.39 -21.77 -17.10
CA VAL A 99 -5.82 -22.49 -18.32
C VAL A 99 -4.66 -23.11 -19.13
N CYS A 100 -3.44 -22.60 -18.96
CA CYS A 100 -2.24 -23.05 -19.66
C CYS A 100 -0.98 -22.54 -18.94
N PHE A 101 0.21 -23.04 -19.26
CA PHE A 101 1.44 -22.55 -18.60
C PHE A 101 1.78 -21.10 -18.97
N GLN A 102 1.84 -20.79 -20.27
CA GLN A 102 2.27 -19.48 -20.75
C GLN A 102 1.10 -18.50 -20.86
N LYS A 103 1.17 -17.41 -20.10
CA LYS A 103 0.15 -16.37 -20.03
C LYS A 103 0.79 -15.00 -20.18
N GLN A 104 0.11 -14.10 -20.88
CA GLN A 104 0.49 -12.69 -20.97
C GLN A 104 -0.68 -11.85 -20.46
N VAL A 105 -0.39 -10.95 -19.51
CA VAL A 105 -1.38 -10.10 -18.86
C VAL A 105 -0.91 -8.66 -19.00
N ILE A 106 -1.78 -7.79 -19.50
CA ILE A 106 -1.51 -6.38 -19.74
C ILE A 106 -2.64 -5.57 -19.11
N LEU A 107 -2.29 -4.57 -18.30
CA LEU A 107 -3.22 -3.52 -17.89
C LEU A 107 -3.27 -2.46 -18.98
N ARG A 108 -4.48 -2.07 -19.37
CA ARG A 108 -4.70 -0.91 -20.23
C ARG A 108 -5.51 0.14 -19.47
N TYR A 109 -5.03 1.38 -19.45
CA TYR A 109 -5.74 2.50 -18.82
C TYR A 109 -5.70 3.75 -19.72
N THR A 110 -6.58 4.71 -19.42
CA THR A 110 -6.72 5.99 -20.11
C THR A 110 -6.98 7.10 -19.10
N THR A 111 -6.61 8.33 -19.46
CA THR A 111 -6.96 9.57 -18.74
C THR A 111 -7.76 10.53 -19.61
N ASN A 112 -8.12 10.12 -20.83
CA ASN A 112 -8.78 10.96 -21.83
C ASN A 112 -9.89 10.22 -22.58
N GLU A 113 -10.82 9.63 -21.83
CA GLU A 113 -12.03 9.02 -22.39
C GLU A 113 -11.75 7.96 -23.47
N TRP A 114 -10.67 7.18 -23.32
CA TRP A 114 -10.23 6.15 -24.26
C TRP A 114 -9.80 6.64 -25.64
N LEU A 115 -9.60 7.95 -25.83
CA LEU A 115 -8.99 8.50 -27.06
C LEU A 115 -7.56 7.97 -27.25
N THR A 116 -6.82 7.85 -26.15
CA THR A 116 -5.52 7.18 -26.11
C THR A 116 -5.45 6.26 -24.89
N TRP A 117 -4.52 5.31 -24.91
CA TRP A 117 -4.31 4.41 -23.79
C TRP A 117 -2.82 4.15 -23.55
N THR A 118 -2.52 3.79 -22.31
CA THR A 118 -1.21 3.30 -21.88
C THR A 118 -1.34 1.83 -21.49
N GLU A 119 -0.37 1.03 -21.88
CA GLU A 119 -0.29 -0.39 -21.54
C GLU A 119 0.84 -0.66 -20.56
N VAL A 120 0.55 -1.44 -19.53
CA VAL A 120 1.52 -1.84 -18.50
C VAL A 120 1.52 -3.37 -18.43
N PRO A 121 2.64 -4.03 -18.77
CA PRO A 121 2.74 -5.49 -18.65
C PRO A 121 2.73 -5.89 -17.18
N ALA A 122 1.98 -6.93 -16.86
CA ALA A 122 1.98 -7.52 -15.53
C ALA A 122 3.10 -8.55 -15.37
N THR A 123 3.60 -8.70 -14.14
CA THR A 123 4.60 -9.71 -13.79
C THR A 123 3.95 -10.84 -13.01
N TYR A 124 4.29 -12.09 -13.35
CA TYR A 124 3.82 -13.23 -12.57
C TYR A 124 4.36 -13.17 -11.14
N VAL A 125 3.48 -13.42 -10.17
CA VAL A 125 3.86 -13.51 -8.75
C VAL A 125 4.35 -14.94 -8.48
N PRO A 126 5.61 -15.15 -8.06
CA PRO A 126 6.14 -16.49 -7.80
C PRO A 126 5.31 -17.27 -6.77
N ASN A 127 5.16 -18.58 -7.00
CA ASN A 127 4.44 -19.50 -6.11
C ASN A 127 2.98 -19.11 -5.81
N SER A 128 2.35 -18.34 -6.71
CA SER A 128 0.97 -17.87 -6.54
C SER A 128 -0.11 -18.80 -7.10
N ASN A 129 0.33 -19.83 -7.82
CA ASN A 129 -0.53 -20.86 -8.39
C ASN A 129 -1.12 -21.72 -7.26
N ASP A 130 -2.45 -21.71 -7.13
CA ASP A 130 -3.20 -22.50 -6.14
C ASP A 130 -3.92 -23.71 -6.76
N GLY A 131 -3.50 -24.14 -7.96
CA GLY A 131 -4.15 -25.16 -8.78
C GLY A 131 -5.31 -24.63 -9.61
N PHE A 132 -6.01 -23.60 -9.14
CA PHE A 132 -7.12 -22.97 -9.85
C PHE A 132 -6.68 -21.72 -10.63
N SER A 133 -5.81 -20.90 -10.05
CA SER A 133 -5.46 -19.57 -10.57
C SER A 133 -4.05 -19.11 -10.18
N ASP A 134 -3.53 -18.18 -10.97
CA ASP A 134 -2.23 -17.50 -10.83
C ASP A 134 -2.44 -16.04 -10.43
N LYS A 135 -1.45 -15.41 -9.79
CA LYS A 135 -1.47 -13.96 -9.51
C LYS A 135 -0.47 -13.25 -10.41
N PHE A 136 -0.87 -12.09 -10.90
CA PHE A 136 -0.03 -11.17 -11.65
C PHE A 136 -0.04 -9.80 -10.96
N ALA A 137 1.13 -9.21 -10.78
CA ALA A 137 1.30 -7.88 -10.19
C ALA A 137 1.47 -6.84 -11.30
N ILE A 138 0.85 -5.68 -11.12
CA ILE A 138 0.97 -4.53 -12.00
C ILE A 138 1.33 -3.33 -11.13
N ASN A 139 2.41 -2.65 -11.47
CA ASN A 139 2.87 -1.46 -10.76
C ASN A 139 3.10 -0.36 -11.78
N PHE A 140 2.48 0.80 -11.57
CA PHE A 140 2.67 1.96 -12.44
C PHE A 140 2.50 3.27 -11.67
N GLU A 141 3.00 4.34 -12.25
CA GLU A 141 2.93 5.69 -11.70
C GLU A 141 2.02 6.54 -12.58
N MET A 142 1.20 7.39 -11.95
CA MET A 142 0.31 8.34 -12.61
C MET A 142 0.59 9.73 -12.02
N ALA A 143 0.81 10.70 -12.90
CA ALA A 143 0.98 12.11 -12.56
C ALA A 143 -0.25 12.92 -12.97
#